data_AF-A0A4R9VEF4-F1
#
_entry.id   AF-A0A4R9VEF4-F1
#
_cell.length_a   1.000
_cell.length_b   1.000
_cell.length_c   1.000
_cell.angle_alpha   90.00
_cell.angle_beta   90.00
_cell.angle_gamma   90.00
#
_symmetry.space_group_name_H-M   'P 1'
#
loop_
_entity.id
_entity.type
_entity.pdbx_description
1 polymer ?
#
loop_
_entity_poly.entity_id
_entity_poly.type
_entity_poly.pdbx_seq_one_letter_code
_entity_poly.pdbx_strand_id
1 'polypeptide(L)'
;AAFARRVARNAQLIMANESHVDHVADPAHGSGAVEALTSDLCEAAWAELQAIEAEGGVLSSLRDGHIQQRVRAAAVQRGIAFKSGERAMIGATLYPLKGERPVETLD
;
A
#
# COMPACT_ATOMS: atom_id res chain seq x y z
N ALA A 1 -16.98 17.18 -7.34
CA ALA A 1 -16.69 15.87 -6.69
C ALA A 1 -17.46 15.57 -5.38
N ALA A 2 -18.67 16.09 -5.15
CA ALA A 2 -19.43 15.77 -3.92
C ALA A 2 -19.79 14.27 -3.82
N PHE A 3 -20.04 13.62 -4.97
CA PHE A 3 -20.28 12.19 -5.07
C PHE A 3 -19.09 11.35 -4.59
N ALA A 4 -17.89 11.61 -5.12
CA ALA A 4 -16.68 10.86 -4.78
C ALA A 4 -16.35 10.95 -3.27
N ARG A 5 -16.47 12.15 -2.68
CA ARG A 5 -16.30 12.34 -1.23
C ARG A 5 -17.28 11.51 -0.41
N ARG A 6 -18.55 11.47 -0.83
CA ARG A 6 -19.57 10.66 -0.16
C ARG A 6 -19.25 9.17 -0.24
N VAL A 7 -18.84 8.66 -1.41
CA VAL A 7 -18.47 7.26 -1.59
C VAL A 7 -17.29 6.88 -0.70
N ALA A 8 -16.22 7.69 -0.68
CA ALA A 8 -15.05 7.43 0.15
C ALA A 8 -15.38 7.39 1.65
N ARG A 9 -16.19 8.33 2.15
CA ARG A 9 -16.66 8.32 3.55
C ARG A 9 -17.58 7.14 3.84
N ASN A 10 -18.55 6.87 2.98
CA ASN A 10 -19.54 5.83 3.23
C ASN A 10 -18.94 4.43 3.22
N ALA A 11 -17.88 4.17 2.46
CA ALA A 11 -17.16 2.90 2.52
C ALA A 11 -16.71 2.58 3.97
N GLN A 12 -16.16 3.57 4.68
CA GLN A 12 -15.76 3.40 6.08
C GLN A 12 -16.97 3.21 7.01
N LEU A 13 -18.06 3.96 6.78
CA LEU A 13 -19.26 3.86 7.60
C LEU A 13 -19.99 2.52 7.44
N ILE A 14 -19.99 1.96 6.23
CA ILE A 14 -20.56 0.63 5.96
C ILE A 14 -19.71 -0.43 6.66
N MET A 15 -18.37 -0.34 6.56
CA MET A 15 -17.50 -1.28 7.28
C MET A 15 -17.72 -1.22 8.80
N ALA A 16 -17.82 -0.02 9.37
CA ALA A 16 -18.00 0.15 10.81
C ALA A 16 -19.41 -0.25 11.29
N ASN A 17 -20.48 0.15 10.60
CA ASN A 17 -21.84 0.03 11.14
C ASN A 17 -22.66 -1.13 10.55
N GLU A 18 -22.23 -1.70 9.42
CA GLU A 18 -23.03 -2.71 8.70
C GLU A 18 -22.28 -4.03 8.54
N SER A 19 -20.96 -4.03 8.35
CA SER A 19 -20.20 -5.29 8.19
C SER A 19 -19.79 -5.93 9.51
N HIS A 20 -19.99 -5.26 10.65
CA HIS A 20 -19.66 -5.78 11.99
C HIS A 20 -18.20 -6.25 12.14
N VAL A 21 -17.29 -5.69 11.33
CA VAL A 21 -15.89 -6.13 11.26
C VAL A 21 -15.11 -5.81 12.54
N ASP A 22 -15.64 -4.91 13.35
CA ASP A 22 -15.09 -4.41 14.62
C ASP A 22 -15.66 -5.12 15.86
N HIS A 23 -16.60 -6.06 15.70
CA HIS A 23 -17.21 -6.78 16.83
C HIS A 23 -16.24 -7.67 17.59
N VAL A 24 -15.15 -8.10 16.94
CA VAL A 24 -14.09 -8.91 17.53
C VAL A 24 -12.78 -8.14 17.39
N ALA A 25 -12.08 -7.96 18.52
CA ALA A 25 -10.75 -7.39 18.49
C ALA A 25 -9.78 -8.37 17.83
N ASP A 26 -9.03 -7.88 16.85
CA ASP A 26 -8.04 -8.64 16.07
C ASP A 26 -8.55 -10.01 15.56
N PRO A 27 -9.51 -10.02 14.62
CA PRO A 27 -10.09 -11.27 14.12
C PRO A 27 -9.09 -12.13 13.33
N ALA A 28 -7.91 -11.60 13.00
CA ALA A 28 -6.85 -12.33 12.32
C ALA A 28 -5.89 -13.05 13.27
N HIS A 29 -5.98 -12.79 14.58
CA HIS A 29 -5.12 -13.41 15.60
C HIS A 29 -5.14 -14.94 15.52
N GLY A 30 -3.95 -15.54 15.52
CA GLY A 30 -3.79 -17.00 15.44
C GLY A 30 -3.92 -17.58 14.03
N SER A 31 -4.18 -16.76 13.02
CA SER A 31 -4.05 -17.17 11.62
C SER A 31 -2.59 -17.44 11.28
N GLY A 32 -2.22 -18.71 11.07
CA GLY A 32 -0.83 -19.08 10.79
C GLY A 32 -0.19 -18.31 9.63
N ALA A 33 -0.97 -17.91 8.62
CA ALA A 33 -0.47 -17.11 7.50
C ALA A 33 -0.26 -15.63 7.88
N VAL A 34 -1.17 -15.03 8.65
CA VAL A 34 -1.05 -13.62 9.05
C VAL A 34 0.02 -13.46 10.11
N GLU A 35 0.12 -14.39 11.05
CA GLU A 35 1.17 -14.40 12.08
C GLU A 35 2.56 -14.56 11.47
N ALA A 36 2.74 -15.48 10.52
CA ALA A 36 4.00 -15.63 9.79
C ALA A 36 4.36 -14.35 9.02
N LEU A 37 3.42 -13.80 8.25
CA LEU A 37 3.65 -12.55 7.51
C LEU A 37 3.96 -11.37 8.45
N THR A 38 3.34 -11.33 9.63
CA THR A 38 3.62 -10.32 10.65
C THR A 38 5.05 -10.44 11.15
N SER A 39 5.51 -11.65 11.46
CA SER A 39 6.91 -11.89 11.85
C SER A 39 7.88 -11.46 10.76
N ASP A 40 7.66 -11.89 9.52
CA ASP A 40 8.52 -11.56 8.37
C ASP A 40 8.62 -10.04 8.14
N LEU A 41 7.49 -9.33 8.24
CA LEU A 41 7.46 -7.87 8.11
C LEU A 41 8.20 -7.18 9.26
N CYS A 42 8.04 -7.65 10.50
CA CYS A 42 8.75 -7.13 11.66
C CYS A 42 10.26 -7.30 11.52
N GLU A 43 10.72 -8.49 11.13
CA GLU A 43 12.15 -8.78 10.92
C GLU A 43 12.74 -7.90 9.80
N ALA A 44 12.06 -7.80 8.66
CA ALA A 44 12.50 -6.97 7.55
C ALA A 44 12.55 -5.47 7.91
N ALA A 45 11.51 -4.96 8.59
CA ALA A 45 11.46 -3.57 9.03
C ALA A 45 12.54 -3.27 10.08
N TRP A 46 12.82 -4.22 10.98
CA TRP A 46 13.87 -4.07 11.98
C TRP A 46 15.26 -3.99 11.34
N ALA A 47 15.54 -4.83 10.34
CA ALA A 47 16.79 -4.79 9.60
C ALA A 47 16.99 -3.44 8.88
N GLU A 48 15.94 -2.92 8.24
CA GLU A 48 15.98 -1.60 7.58
C GLU A 48 16.18 -0.46 8.61
N LEU A 49 15.55 -0.56 9.78
CA LEU A 49 15.78 0.40 10.87
C LEU A 49 17.25 0.41 11.31
N GLN A 50 17.84 -0.76 11.53
CA GLN A 50 19.25 -0.89 11.91
C GLN A 50 20.19 -0.34 10.83
N ALA A 51 19.87 -0.55 9.55
CA ALA A 51 20.62 0.04 8.45
C ALA A 51 20.57 1.57 8.47
N ILE A 52 19.39 2.16 8.71
CA ILE A 52 19.23 3.61 8.83
C ILE A 52 20.03 4.16 10.04
N GLU A 53 20.02 3.46 11.16
CA GLU A 53 20.82 3.85 12.33
C GLU A 53 22.33 3.80 12.03
N ALA A 54 22.80 2.77 11.31
CA ALA A 54 24.19 2.68 10.85
C ALA A 54 24.59 3.77 9.84
N GLU A 55 23.63 4.31 9.09
CA GLU A 55 23.80 5.47 8.19
C GLU A 55 23.88 6.81 8.96
N GLY A 56 23.88 6.79 10.30
CA GLY A 56 23.89 8.00 11.14
C GLY A 56 22.48 8.51 11.47
N GLY A 57 21.48 7.65 11.37
CA GLY A 57 20.08 7.94 11.67
C GLY A 57 19.29 8.52 10.49
N VAL A 58 17.97 8.63 10.67
CA VAL A 58 17.02 8.98 9.60
C VAL A 58 17.34 10.31 8.90
N LEU A 59 17.79 11.33 9.63
CA LEU A 59 18.09 12.64 9.03
C LEU A 59 19.34 12.60 8.14
N SER A 60 20.39 11.89 8.56
CA SER A 60 21.59 11.73 7.74
C SER A 60 21.27 10.89 6.50
N SER A 61 20.57 9.77 6.70
CA SER A 61 20.10 8.90 5.63
C SER A 61 19.27 9.64 4.57
N LEU A 62 18.36 10.53 5.00
CA LEU A 62 17.57 11.38 4.09
C LEU A 62 18.42 12.42 3.37
N ARG A 63 19.33 13.11 4.06
CA ARG A 63 20.21 14.13 3.46
C ARG A 63 21.12 13.51 2.41
N ASP A 64 21.68 12.35 2.72
CA ASP A 64 22.65 11.66 1.89
C ASP A 64 21.96 10.84 0.77
N GLY A 65 20.62 10.77 0.80
CA GLY A 65 19.78 10.28 -0.28
C GLY A 65 19.52 8.76 -0.26
N HIS A 66 19.90 8.06 0.80
CA HIS A 66 19.80 6.60 0.90
C HIS A 66 18.35 6.11 0.86
N ILE A 67 17.46 6.73 1.64
CA ILE A 67 16.01 6.40 1.63
C ILE A 67 15.40 6.62 0.25
N GLN A 68 15.73 7.72 -0.42
CA GLN A 68 15.23 8.05 -1.74
C GLN A 68 15.71 7.04 -2.79
N GLN A 69 16.96 6.56 -2.67
CA GLN A 69 17.47 5.50 -3.52
C GLN A 69 16.71 4.18 -3.31
N ARG A 70 16.47 3.76 -2.06
CA ARG A 70 15.66 2.56 -1.73
C ARG A 70 14.25 2.65 -2.30
N VAL A 71 13.56 3.78 -2.08
CA VAL A 71 12.19 4.00 -2.60
C VAL A 71 12.17 3.99 -4.13
N ARG A 72 13.14 4.64 -4.79
CA ARG A 72 13.23 4.64 -6.26
C ARG A 72 13.48 3.24 -6.80
N ALA A 73 14.36 2.46 -6.18
CA ALA A 73 14.62 1.08 -6.58
C ALA A 73 13.33 0.25 -6.50
N ALA A 74 12.58 0.34 -5.39
CA ALA A 74 11.30 -0.34 -5.26
C ALA A 74 10.26 0.11 -6.30
N ALA A 75 10.20 1.41 -6.61
CA ALA A 75 9.32 1.94 -7.65
C ALA A 75 9.68 1.44 -9.04
N VAL A 76 10.98 1.39 -9.38
CA VAL A 76 11.48 0.85 -10.65
C VAL A 76 11.11 -0.62 -10.79
N GLN A 77 11.38 -1.44 -9.77
CA GLN A 77 11.03 -2.87 -9.78
C GLN A 77 9.52 -3.09 -9.96
N ARG A 78 8.70 -2.33 -9.22
CA ARG A 78 7.24 -2.39 -9.38
C ARG A 78 6.79 -1.99 -10.78
N GLY A 79 7.43 -0.97 -11.37
CA GLY A 79 7.16 -0.55 -12.75
C GLY A 79 7.54 -1.62 -13.77
N ILE A 80 8.65 -2.33 -13.57
CA ILE A 80 9.06 -3.48 -14.40
C ILE A 80 8.01 -4.59 -14.31
N ALA A 81 7.58 -4.95 -13.10
CA ALA A 81 6.57 -6.00 -12.89
C ALA A 81 5.22 -5.70 -13.58
N PHE A 82 4.80 -4.43 -13.62
CA PHE A 82 3.60 -4.03 -14.37
C PHE A 82 3.82 -4.12 -15.89
N LYS A 83 5.00 -3.74 -16.39
CA LYS A 83 5.32 -3.77 -17.82
C LYS A 83 5.54 -5.20 -18.35
N SER A 84 6.10 -6.09 -17.53
CA SER A 84 6.31 -7.50 -17.87
C SER A 84 5.02 -8.31 -17.83
N GLY A 85 3.96 -7.79 -17.20
CA GLY A 85 2.70 -8.50 -17.00
C GLY A 85 2.69 -9.43 -15.79
N GLU A 86 3.78 -9.52 -15.03
CA GLU A 86 3.85 -10.26 -13.76
C GLU A 86 2.82 -9.72 -12.75
N ARG A 87 2.63 -8.39 -12.74
CA ARG A 87 1.63 -7.72 -11.91
C ARG A 87 0.54 -7.09 -12.78
N ALA A 88 -0.71 -7.46 -12.55
CA ALA A 88 -1.86 -6.93 -13.29
C ALA A 88 -2.54 -5.74 -12.58
N MET A 89 -3.06 -4.80 -13.36
CA MET A 89 -3.95 -3.73 -12.93
C MET A 89 -5.21 -3.78 -13.77
N ILE A 90 -6.32 -4.22 -13.16
CA ILE A 90 -7.62 -4.34 -13.83
C ILE A 90 -8.09 -2.96 -14.29
N GLY A 91 -8.54 -2.87 -15.54
CA GLY A 91 -8.97 -1.63 -16.18
C GLY A 91 -7.85 -0.81 -16.82
N ALA A 92 -6.57 -1.16 -16.58
CA ALA A 92 -5.41 -0.46 -17.15
C ALA A 92 -4.51 -1.39 -17.97
N THR A 93 -3.77 -2.29 -17.30
CA THR A 93 -2.90 -3.26 -18.00
C THR A 93 -3.67 -4.51 -18.41
N LEU A 94 -4.72 -4.86 -17.66
CA LEU A 94 -5.56 -6.01 -17.93
C LEU A 94 -7.02 -5.55 -18.10
N TYR A 95 -7.64 -5.95 -19.21
CA TYR A 95 -9.00 -5.57 -19.60
C TYR A 95 -9.26 -4.03 -19.67
N PRO A 96 -8.46 -3.25 -20.41
CA PRO A 96 -8.72 -1.82 -20.56
C PRO A 96 -10.02 -1.55 -21.32
N LEU A 97 -10.74 -0.52 -20.90
CA LEU A 97 -11.94 -0.06 -21.60
C LEU A 97 -11.54 0.70 -22.87
N LYS A 98 -12.33 0.55 -23.93
CA LYS A 98 -12.13 1.30 -25.19
C LYS A 98 -12.44 2.79 -25.05
N GLY A 99 -13.24 3.16 -24.05
CA GLY A 99 -13.59 4.53 -23.73
C GLY A 99 -14.01 4.63 -22.28
N GLU A 100 -13.49 5.64 -21.58
CA GLU A 100 -13.78 5.88 -20.18
C GLU A 100 -15.10 6.63 -20.01
N ARG A 101 -15.81 6.34 -18.91
CA ARG A 101 -17.01 7.11 -18.56
C ARG A 101 -16.58 8.46 -17.98
N PRO A 102 -17.20 9.57 -18.40
CA PRO A 102 -16.87 10.88 -17.85
C PRO A 102 -17.19 10.91 -16.35
N VAL A 103 -16.29 11.49 -15.57
CA VAL A 103 -16.41 11.66 -14.12
C VAL A 103 -16.11 13.10 -13.72
N GLU A 104 -16.79 13.60 -12.71
CA GLU A 104 -16.53 14.92 -12.14
C GLU A 104 -15.37 14.83 -11.14
N THR A 105 -14.25 15.48 -11.45
CA THR A 105 -13.05 15.51 -10.60
C THR A 105 -13.07 16.70 -9.64
N LEU A 106 -12.08 16.76 -8.74
CA LEU A 106 -11.72 18.03 -8.10
C LEU A 106 -10.83 18.76 -9.10
N ASP A 107 -11.19 19.98 -9.47
CA ASP A 107 -10.26 20.88 -10.16
C ASP A 107 -9.06 21.19 -9.27
#